data_AF-A0A0M9YQT8-F1
#
_entry.id   AF-A0A0M9YQT8-F1
#
_cell.length_a   1.000
_cell.length_b   1.000
_cell.length_c   1.000
_cell.angle_alpha   90.00
_cell.angle_beta   90.00
_cell.angle_gamma   90.00
#
_symmetry.space_group_name_H-M   'P 1'
#
loop_
_entity.id
_entity.type
_entity.pdbx_description
1 polymer ?
#
loop_
_entity_poly.entity_id
_entity_poly.type
_entity_poly.pdbx_seq_one_letter_code
_entity_poly.pdbx_strand_id
1 'polypeptide(L)'
;MADAGSVSVPGAAGRGAGAVLDVDHTHGETRPWEIRIVKHPERSESAHFRAAKKVAKRILQELGTDGAEPPYGPGPWEMHHGGSLWVMTGSGWRMYRARVGIEWSMQFCADPEKVDRLRQEAAELVAAFPFTLPALDALGYKRARDLLSTPVTDADGVEAWTDSLFNACVPMSNPHHSGVLPKAAGEHHYPWPTKSADFFKFDDFQLWVTLPDGTHAGVAPVDRRGSGDGHVRIVHARHGTPAGDILAEAQRRRMMAVAPPDSPVALAAFEQQIRPGARSASTRPSGR
;
A
#
# COMPACT_ATOMS: atom_id res chain seq x y z
N MET A 1 21.81 -19.21 11.68
CA MET A 1 22.14 -19.48 10.27
C MET A 1 21.01 -20.29 9.67
N ALA A 2 20.16 -19.66 8.87
CA ALA A 2 19.18 -20.34 8.03
C ALA A 2 19.13 -19.56 6.72
N ASP A 3 19.40 -20.27 5.64
CA ASP A 3 19.64 -19.77 4.29
C ASP A 3 18.31 -19.35 3.65
N ALA A 4 18.16 -18.05 3.36
CA ALA A 4 16.99 -17.50 2.69
C ALA A 4 17.21 -17.63 1.17
N GLY A 5 16.60 -18.66 0.58
CA GLY A 5 16.74 -18.94 -0.85
C GLY A 5 16.23 -17.80 -1.73
N SER A 6 17.16 -17.01 -2.27
CA SER A 6 16.96 -16.04 -3.34
C SER A 6 17.23 -16.67 -4.71
N VAL A 7 16.51 -16.24 -5.74
CA VAL A 7 16.75 -16.65 -7.14
C VAL A 7 17.26 -15.44 -7.93
N SER A 8 18.39 -15.58 -8.63
CA SER A 8 19.06 -14.53 -9.42
C SER A 8 18.82 -14.68 -10.94
N VAL A 9 18.97 -13.59 -11.71
CA VAL A 9 18.59 -13.49 -13.13
C VAL A 9 19.82 -13.37 -14.07
N PRO A 10 19.90 -14.10 -15.21
CA PRO A 10 20.92 -13.91 -16.25
C PRO A 10 20.42 -13.16 -17.51
N GLY A 11 21.35 -12.53 -18.24
CA GLY A 11 21.14 -11.58 -19.35
C GLY A 11 21.06 -12.18 -20.78
N ALA A 12 20.62 -11.33 -21.72
CA ALA A 12 19.97 -11.67 -23.00
C ALA A 12 20.83 -11.56 -24.30
N ALA A 13 20.33 -12.17 -25.39
CA ALA A 13 20.58 -11.86 -26.80
C ALA A 13 19.46 -12.52 -27.65
N GLY A 14 18.93 -12.04 -28.79
CA GLY A 14 19.05 -10.84 -29.61
C GLY A 14 18.20 -11.00 -30.90
N ARG A 15 17.63 -9.88 -31.38
CA ARG A 15 17.23 -9.44 -32.76
C ARG A 15 16.52 -10.37 -33.77
N GLY A 16 15.42 -9.85 -34.36
CA GLY A 16 14.84 -10.27 -35.65
C GLY A 16 13.71 -9.35 -36.11
N ALA A 17 13.64 -9.02 -37.40
CA ALA A 17 13.01 -7.83 -37.98
C ALA A 17 11.51 -7.91 -38.37
N GLY A 18 10.83 -6.76 -38.29
CA GLY A 18 9.97 -6.17 -39.33
C GLY A 18 8.53 -6.69 -39.54
N ALA A 19 7.54 -5.86 -39.19
CA ALA A 19 6.33 -5.63 -39.99
C ALA A 19 5.62 -4.33 -39.55
N VAL A 20 5.24 -3.48 -40.50
CA VAL A 20 4.31 -2.36 -40.30
C VAL A 20 2.93 -2.81 -40.78
N LEU A 21 1.92 -2.62 -39.95
CA LEU A 21 0.51 -2.60 -40.34
C LEU A 21 -0.15 -1.42 -39.65
N ASP A 22 -0.73 -0.53 -40.45
CA ASP A 22 -1.53 0.60 -40.00
C ASP A 22 -3.00 0.25 -40.21
N VAL A 23 -3.74 0.16 -39.11
CA VAL A 23 -5.21 0.20 -39.04
C VAL A 23 -5.57 0.86 -37.71
N ASP A 24 -6.07 2.08 -37.79
CA ASP A 24 -6.70 2.82 -36.71
C ASP A 24 -8.07 2.16 -36.41
N HIS A 25 -8.23 1.46 -35.27
CA HIS A 25 -9.49 1.18 -34.51
C HIS A 25 -9.29 0.14 -33.36
N THR A 26 -9.89 0.48 -32.21
CA THR A 26 -10.27 -0.30 -31.00
C THR A 26 -9.43 -1.53 -30.59
N HIS A 27 -8.54 -1.33 -29.61
CA HIS A 27 -7.93 -2.44 -28.84
C HIS A 27 -8.92 -2.99 -27.81
N GLY A 28 -9.40 -4.22 -28.04
CA GLY A 28 -9.95 -5.08 -26.99
C GLY A 28 -8.88 -6.06 -26.53
N GLU A 29 -8.19 -5.79 -25.42
CA GLU A 29 -7.29 -6.75 -24.79
C GLU A 29 -8.06 -7.63 -23.79
N THR A 30 -8.41 -8.87 -24.17
CA THR A 30 -8.77 -9.92 -23.22
C THR A 30 -7.50 -10.59 -22.71
N ARG A 31 -6.75 -9.89 -21.85
CA ARG A 31 -5.69 -10.52 -21.05
C ARG A 31 -6.28 -10.89 -19.69
N PRO A 32 -6.50 -12.18 -19.38
CA PRO A 32 -6.76 -12.58 -18.00
C PRO A 32 -5.51 -12.22 -17.18
N TRP A 33 -5.60 -11.20 -16.32
CA TRP A 33 -4.53 -10.91 -15.37
C TRP A 33 -4.83 -11.60 -14.04
N GLU A 34 -3.85 -12.35 -13.55
CA GLU A 34 -3.87 -13.02 -12.27
C GLU A 34 -2.94 -12.23 -11.33
N ILE A 35 -3.49 -11.58 -10.30
CA ILE A 35 -2.70 -11.17 -9.14
C ILE A 35 -2.94 -12.22 -8.05
N ARG A 36 -1.89 -12.91 -7.60
CA ARG A 36 -1.99 -13.71 -6.38
C ARG A 36 -1.51 -12.84 -5.25
N ILE A 37 -2.44 -12.29 -4.47
CA ILE A 37 -2.07 -11.57 -3.25
C ILE A 37 -1.38 -12.56 -2.32
N VAL A 38 -0.09 -12.34 -2.11
CA VAL A 38 0.74 -13.13 -1.19
C VAL A 38 0.09 -13.14 0.18
N LYS A 39 0.03 -14.30 0.81
CA LYS A 39 -0.13 -14.34 2.27
C LYS A 39 1.12 -13.69 2.85
N HIS A 40 0.99 -12.48 3.40
CA HIS A 40 2.08 -11.81 4.10
C HIS A 40 2.61 -12.73 5.22
N PRO A 41 3.92 -12.66 5.57
CA PRO A 41 4.42 -13.23 6.82
C PRO A 41 3.48 -12.86 7.96
N GLU A 42 3.34 -13.74 8.95
CA GLU A 42 2.40 -13.52 10.05
C GLU A 42 2.76 -12.21 10.76
N ARG A 43 1.97 -11.18 10.47
CA ARG A 43 2.21 -9.82 10.90
C ARG A 43 1.90 -9.73 12.39
N SER A 44 2.85 -9.27 13.20
CA SER A 44 2.49 -8.74 14.51
C SER A 44 1.69 -7.47 14.29
N GLU A 45 0.37 -7.53 14.51
CA GLU A 45 -0.46 -6.32 14.45
C GLU A 45 0.08 -5.30 15.45
N SER A 46 0.31 -4.05 15.02
CA SER A 46 0.69 -2.98 15.94
C SER A 46 -0.44 -2.73 16.96
N ALA A 47 -0.11 -2.06 18.06
CA ALA A 47 -1.13 -1.63 19.00
C ALA A 47 -2.13 -0.64 18.36
N HIS A 48 -1.70 0.12 17.34
CA HIS A 48 -2.53 1.02 16.55
C HIS A 48 -3.58 0.25 15.76
N PHE A 49 -3.14 -0.72 14.97
CA PHE A 49 -4.01 -1.48 14.10
C PHE A 49 -5.00 -2.34 14.88
N ARG A 50 -4.58 -2.95 16.00
CA ARG A 50 -5.49 -3.71 16.89
C ARG A 50 -6.60 -2.82 17.45
N ALA A 51 -6.27 -1.60 17.86
CA ALA A 51 -7.26 -0.66 18.38
C ALA A 51 -8.25 -0.22 17.29
N ALA A 52 -7.74 0.12 16.10
CA ALA A 52 -8.56 0.49 14.94
C ALA A 52 -9.50 -0.66 14.52
N LYS A 53 -8.95 -1.87 14.36
CA LYS A 53 -9.69 -3.08 13.97
C LYS A 53 -10.80 -3.42 14.97
N LYS A 54 -10.53 -3.28 16.28
CA LYS A 54 -11.54 -3.51 17.33
C LYS A 54 -12.72 -2.56 17.19
N VAL A 55 -12.46 -1.29 16.89
CA VAL A 55 -13.50 -0.26 16.76
C VAL A 55 -14.24 -0.35 15.44
N ALA A 56 -13.55 -0.55 14.32
CA ALA A 56 -14.18 -0.76 13.02
C ALA A 56 -15.17 -1.94 13.07
N LYS A 57 -14.83 -3.03 13.75
CA LYS A 57 -15.75 -4.15 13.96
C LYS A 57 -17.01 -3.76 14.74
N ARG A 58 -16.89 -2.88 15.74
CA ARG A 58 -18.06 -2.39 16.50
C ARG A 58 -18.92 -1.47 15.65
N ILE A 59 -18.31 -0.57 14.88
CA ILE A 59 -19.02 0.28 13.92
C ILE A 59 -19.84 -0.57 12.94
N LEU A 60 -19.24 -1.62 12.37
CA LEU A 60 -19.92 -2.54 11.44
C LEU A 60 -21.05 -3.34 12.11
N GLN A 61 -20.92 -3.68 13.40
CA GLN A 61 -21.97 -4.32 14.18
C GLN A 61 -23.17 -3.38 14.42
N GLU A 62 -22.90 -2.11 14.72
CA GLU A 62 -23.95 -1.09 14.85
C GLU A 62 -24.68 -0.89 13.52
N LEU A 63 -23.95 -0.73 12.41
CA LEU A 63 -24.55 -0.64 11.07
C LEU A 63 -25.46 -1.83 10.75
N GLY A 64 -25.02 -3.05 11.05
CA GLY A 64 -25.82 -4.26 10.83
C GLY A 64 -27.07 -4.34 11.72
N THR A 65 -27.02 -3.76 12.93
CA THR A 65 -28.16 -3.70 13.86
C THR A 65 -29.20 -2.68 13.38
N ASP A 66 -28.73 -1.56 12.82
CA ASP A 66 -29.57 -0.48 12.31
C ASP A 66 -30.14 -0.77 10.90
N GLY A 67 -29.84 -1.94 10.34
CA GLY A 67 -30.23 -2.32 8.97
C GLY A 67 -29.54 -1.50 7.88
N ALA A 68 -28.48 -0.76 8.23
CA ALA A 68 -27.70 0.02 7.29
C ALA A 68 -26.73 -0.88 6.51
N GLU A 69 -26.63 -0.63 5.21
CA GLU A 69 -25.71 -1.40 4.36
C GLU A 69 -24.25 -1.02 4.66
N PRO A 70 -23.37 -2.01 4.92
CA PRO A 70 -21.94 -1.75 5.07
C PRO A 70 -21.33 -1.20 3.77
N PRO A 71 -20.28 -0.36 3.83
CA PRO A 71 -19.73 0.32 2.64
C PRO A 71 -19.29 -0.60 1.49
N TYR A 72 -18.95 -1.87 1.78
CA TYR A 72 -18.50 -2.86 0.80
C TYR A 72 -19.35 -4.14 0.86
N GLY A 73 -20.62 -4.00 1.23
CA GLY A 73 -21.56 -5.11 1.33
C GLY A 73 -21.32 -6.04 2.53
N PRO A 74 -22.02 -7.18 2.58
CA PRO A 74 -21.96 -8.09 3.72
C PRO A 74 -20.57 -8.73 3.87
N GLY A 75 -20.20 -9.01 5.12
CA GLY A 75 -18.93 -9.66 5.45
C GLY A 75 -18.83 -11.13 5.00
N PRO A 76 -17.74 -11.84 5.35
CA PRO A 76 -16.69 -11.40 6.28
C PRO A 76 -15.78 -10.32 5.70
N TRP A 77 -15.44 -9.32 6.53
CA TRP A 77 -14.59 -8.20 6.15
C TRP A 77 -13.14 -8.41 6.59
N GLU A 78 -12.23 -8.11 5.67
CA GLU A 78 -10.82 -7.91 5.91
C GLU A 78 -10.60 -6.41 6.18
N MET A 79 -9.87 -6.08 7.24
CA MET A 79 -9.57 -4.69 7.59
C MET A 79 -8.34 -4.25 6.81
N HIS A 80 -8.58 -3.66 5.64
CA HIS A 80 -7.54 -3.26 4.71
C HIS A 80 -7.01 -1.85 5.00
N HIS A 81 -5.75 -1.61 4.64
CA HIS A 81 -5.07 -0.32 4.75
C HIS A 81 -5.32 0.51 3.50
N GLY A 82 -5.99 1.66 3.59
CA GLY A 82 -6.26 2.38 2.35
C GLY A 82 -7.16 3.61 2.44
N GLY A 83 -7.22 4.32 3.57
CA GLY A 83 -7.97 5.56 3.73
C GLY A 83 -9.44 5.37 4.10
N SER A 84 -9.75 4.80 5.27
CA SER A 84 -11.12 4.70 5.78
C SER A 84 -11.49 5.82 6.75
N LEU A 85 -12.14 6.88 6.27
CA LEU A 85 -12.59 7.98 7.11
C LEU A 85 -13.99 7.71 7.66
N TRP A 86 -14.06 7.17 8.87
CA TRP A 86 -15.32 6.88 9.56
C TRP A 86 -15.84 8.12 10.31
N VAL A 87 -17.09 8.51 10.03
CA VAL A 87 -17.77 9.62 10.70
C VAL A 87 -19.15 9.20 11.20
N MET A 88 -19.60 9.79 12.30
CA MET A 88 -20.93 9.57 12.85
C MET A 88 -21.83 10.75 12.45
N THR A 89 -22.89 10.45 11.71
CA THR A 89 -23.93 11.41 11.34
C THR A 89 -25.12 11.31 12.29
N GLY A 90 -26.10 12.19 12.16
CA GLY A 90 -27.38 12.05 12.88
C GLY A 90 -28.17 10.79 12.51
N SER A 91 -27.84 10.12 11.39
CA SER A 91 -28.47 8.88 10.93
C SER A 91 -27.52 7.67 10.99
N GLY A 92 -26.50 7.73 11.85
CA GLY A 92 -25.56 6.65 12.07
C GLY A 92 -24.23 6.82 11.33
N TRP A 93 -23.43 5.75 11.35
CA TRP A 93 -22.07 5.75 10.78
C TRP A 93 -22.07 5.87 9.27
N ARG A 94 -21.08 6.59 8.74
CA ARG A 94 -20.74 6.64 7.32
C ARG A 94 -19.23 6.50 7.18
N MET A 95 -18.81 5.85 6.10
CA MET A 95 -17.40 5.78 5.73
C MET A 95 -17.18 6.59 4.45
N TYR A 96 -16.22 7.50 4.49
CA TYR A 96 -15.68 8.17 3.34
C TYR A 96 -14.32 7.56 2.99
N ARG A 97 -13.96 7.63 1.71
CA ARG A 97 -12.60 7.31 1.27
C ARG A 97 -11.77 8.56 1.40
N ALA A 98 -10.60 8.43 2.02
CA ALA A 98 -9.62 9.50 1.97
C ALA A 98 -9.23 9.76 0.50
N ARG A 99 -8.87 11.00 0.20
CA ARG A 99 -8.31 11.37 -1.11
C ARG A 99 -7.13 10.47 -1.47
N VAL A 100 -6.33 10.11 -0.46
CA VAL A 100 -5.22 9.18 -0.56
C VAL A 100 -5.18 8.29 0.67
N GLY A 101 -5.17 6.97 0.47
CA GLY A 101 -4.94 5.99 1.51
C GLY A 101 -3.53 5.44 1.50
N ILE A 102 -2.95 5.16 2.67
CA ILE A 102 -1.62 4.58 2.82
C ILE A 102 -1.79 3.06 2.98
N GLU A 103 -1.34 2.30 1.98
CA GLU A 103 -1.12 0.86 2.13
C GLU A 103 -0.06 0.61 3.19
N TRP A 104 -0.18 -0.48 3.94
CA TRP A 104 0.72 -0.75 5.06
C TRP A 104 2.21 -0.68 4.66
N SER A 105 2.62 -1.29 3.55
CA SER A 105 4.03 -1.25 3.13
C SER A 105 4.49 0.10 2.59
N MET A 106 3.56 0.98 2.23
CA MET A 106 3.91 2.29 1.67
C MET A 106 4.25 3.31 2.76
N GLN A 107 3.99 3.00 4.04
CA GLN A 107 4.39 3.85 5.15
C GLN A 107 5.91 4.07 5.22
N PHE A 108 6.71 3.09 4.78
CA PHE A 108 8.17 3.13 4.88
C PHE A 108 8.82 4.16 3.94
N CYS A 109 8.10 4.58 2.89
CA CYS A 109 8.50 5.68 2.01
C CYS A 109 7.68 6.96 2.22
N ALA A 110 6.76 6.99 3.18
CA ALA A 110 5.86 8.11 3.37
C ALA A 110 6.55 9.30 4.04
N ASP A 111 6.34 10.47 3.47
CA ASP A 111 6.83 11.74 3.98
C ASP A 111 5.93 12.24 5.12
N PRO A 112 6.46 12.42 6.36
CA PRO A 112 5.68 12.85 7.50
C PRO A 112 4.87 14.12 7.27
N GLU A 113 5.41 15.12 6.56
CA GLU A 113 4.69 16.38 6.28
C GLU A 113 3.49 16.12 5.36
N LYS A 114 3.65 15.23 4.37
CA LYS A 114 2.55 14.86 3.47
C LYS A 114 1.49 14.03 4.18
N VAL A 115 1.89 13.14 5.08
CA VAL A 115 0.97 12.38 5.93
C VAL A 115 0.25 13.31 6.91
N ASP A 116 0.92 14.34 7.45
CA ASP A 116 0.27 15.33 8.31
C ASP A 116 -0.84 16.09 7.56
N ARG A 117 -0.66 16.40 6.28
CA ARG A 117 -1.73 16.99 5.46
C ARG A 117 -2.94 16.06 5.34
N LEU A 118 -2.74 14.75 5.19
CA LEU A 118 -3.84 13.77 5.22
C LEU A 118 -4.53 13.73 6.60
N ARG A 119 -3.76 13.86 7.69
CA ARG A 119 -4.31 14.00 9.04
C ARG A 119 -5.14 15.27 9.18
N GLN A 120 -4.67 16.41 8.68
CA GLN A 120 -5.40 17.68 8.71
C GLN A 120 -6.73 17.58 7.95
N GLU A 121 -6.72 17.03 6.73
CA GLU A 121 -7.93 16.78 5.93
C GLU A 121 -8.94 15.91 6.70
N ALA A 122 -8.47 14.84 7.35
CA ALA A 122 -9.30 13.98 8.17
C ALA A 122 -9.83 14.69 9.43
N ALA A 123 -9.03 15.55 10.06
CA ALA A 123 -9.44 16.33 11.23
C ALA A 123 -10.52 17.35 10.86
N GLU A 124 -10.39 18.03 9.73
CA GLU A 124 -11.41 18.92 9.18
C GLU A 124 -12.72 18.17 8.91
N LEU A 125 -12.64 17.00 8.26
CA LEU A 125 -13.80 16.15 8.04
C LEU A 125 -14.47 15.75 9.36
N VAL A 126 -13.72 15.23 10.32
CA VAL A 126 -14.26 14.80 11.62
C VAL A 126 -14.88 15.98 12.39
N ALA A 127 -14.29 17.17 12.31
CA ALA A 127 -14.83 18.38 12.93
C ALA A 127 -16.20 18.78 12.34
N ALA A 128 -16.44 18.51 11.06
CA ALA A 128 -17.74 18.75 10.41
C ALA A 128 -18.84 17.78 10.86
N PHE A 129 -18.49 16.66 11.52
CA PHE A 129 -19.43 15.66 12.04
C PHE A 129 -19.32 15.55 13.57
N PRO A 130 -20.02 16.43 14.34
CA PRO A 130 -19.78 16.61 15.77
C PRO A 130 -20.06 15.38 16.64
N PHE A 131 -20.84 14.41 16.15
CA PHE A 131 -21.12 13.16 16.86
C PHE A 131 -19.99 12.14 16.75
N THR A 132 -19.02 12.34 15.85
CA THR A 132 -17.96 11.35 15.55
C THR A 132 -17.07 11.07 16.74
N LEU A 133 -16.46 12.11 17.35
CA LEU A 133 -15.54 11.90 18.48
C LEU A 133 -16.25 11.32 19.71
N PRO A 134 -17.44 11.81 20.13
CA PRO A 134 -18.19 11.17 21.21
C PRO A 134 -18.55 9.70 20.93
N ALA A 135 -18.96 9.37 19.70
CA ALA A 135 -19.29 7.99 19.33
C ALA A 135 -18.04 7.09 19.35
N LEU A 136 -16.91 7.57 18.83
CA LEU A 136 -15.63 6.87 18.91
C LEU A 136 -15.19 6.67 20.37
N ASP A 137 -15.36 7.67 21.24
CA ASP A 137 -15.06 7.57 22.68
C ASP A 137 -15.93 6.49 23.36
N ALA A 138 -17.23 6.44 23.04
CA ALA A 138 -18.16 5.43 23.54
C ALA A 138 -17.77 4.00 23.08
N LEU A 139 -17.27 3.87 21.85
CA LEU A 139 -16.71 2.63 21.32
C LEU A 139 -15.33 2.29 21.90
N GLY A 140 -14.74 3.16 22.72
CA GLY A 140 -13.45 2.98 23.38
C GLY A 140 -12.24 3.42 22.55
N TYR A 141 -12.43 4.12 21.44
CA TYR A 141 -11.37 4.64 20.57
C TYR A 141 -10.90 6.05 20.98
N LYS A 142 -10.60 6.23 22.27
CA LYS A 142 -10.25 7.55 22.85
C LYS A 142 -9.06 8.24 22.19
N ARG A 143 -8.17 7.44 21.59
CA ARG A 143 -6.99 7.92 20.84
C ARG A 143 -7.32 8.70 19.57
N ALA A 144 -8.58 8.72 19.14
CA ALA A 144 -9.02 9.49 17.97
C ALA A 144 -8.63 10.97 18.09
N ARG A 145 -8.81 11.55 19.28
CA ARG A 145 -8.53 12.97 19.53
C ARG A 145 -7.05 13.26 19.34
N ASP A 146 -6.19 12.49 20.00
CA ASP A 146 -4.74 12.66 19.92
C ASP A 146 -4.23 12.45 18.49
N LEU A 147 -4.71 11.43 17.79
CA LEU A 147 -4.34 11.18 16.39
C LEU A 147 -4.72 12.32 15.45
N LEU A 148 -5.85 13.00 15.70
CA LEU A 148 -6.32 14.09 14.85
C LEU A 148 -5.73 15.45 15.26
N SER A 149 -5.27 15.62 16.49
CA SER A 149 -4.71 16.88 16.99
C SER A 149 -3.18 16.94 17.00
N THR A 150 -2.50 15.78 16.97
CA THR A 150 -1.04 15.71 17.05
C THR A 150 -0.43 15.71 15.66
N PRO A 151 0.47 16.67 15.34
CA PRO A 151 1.16 16.68 14.05
C PRO A 151 1.98 15.41 13.81
N VAL A 152 1.94 14.90 12.58
CA VAL A 152 2.83 13.82 12.13
C VAL A 152 4.15 14.44 11.71
N THR A 153 5.22 14.13 12.44
CA THR A 153 6.55 14.76 12.23
C THR A 153 7.68 13.76 12.00
N ASP A 154 7.41 12.46 12.21
CA ASP A 154 8.39 11.39 12.12
C ASP A 154 7.76 10.06 11.66
N ALA A 155 8.59 9.02 11.55
CA ALA A 155 8.17 7.70 11.12
C ALA A 155 7.19 7.03 12.10
N ASP A 156 7.30 7.29 13.40
CA ASP A 156 6.40 6.72 14.42
C ASP A 156 5.00 7.34 14.29
N GLY A 157 4.92 8.64 14.00
CA GLY A 157 3.67 9.31 13.64
C GLY A 157 3.06 8.78 12.34
N VAL A 158 3.89 8.48 11.34
CA VAL A 158 3.45 7.84 10.08
C VAL A 158 2.89 6.43 10.32
N GLU A 159 3.55 5.61 11.15
CA GLU A 159 3.04 4.29 11.54
C GLU A 159 1.71 4.42 12.29
N ALA A 160 1.66 5.32 13.27
CA ALA A 160 0.47 5.57 14.06
C ALA A 160 -0.72 6.01 13.20
N TRP A 161 -0.49 6.84 12.18
CA TRP A 161 -1.50 7.26 11.20
C TRP A 161 -1.90 6.11 10.27
N THR A 162 -0.92 5.43 9.67
CA THR A 162 -1.13 4.32 8.74
C THR A 162 -2.00 3.23 9.36
N ASP A 163 -1.75 2.89 10.61
CA ASP A 163 -2.47 1.86 11.34
C ASP A 163 -3.71 2.38 12.10
N SER A 164 -4.03 3.66 11.98
CA SER A 164 -5.21 4.27 12.62
C SER A 164 -6.51 3.91 11.91
N LEU A 165 -7.64 4.07 12.61
CA LEU A 165 -8.98 3.95 12.01
C LEU A 165 -9.19 4.89 10.82
N PHE A 166 -8.49 6.04 10.76
CA PHE A 166 -8.63 7.05 9.70
C PHE A 166 -7.91 6.69 8.39
N ASN A 167 -7.10 5.63 8.42
CA ASN A 167 -6.43 5.10 7.23
C ASN A 167 -6.66 3.60 7.05
N ALA A 168 -6.48 2.81 8.10
CA ALA A 168 -6.71 1.39 8.10
C ALA A 168 -8.15 1.04 8.47
N CYS A 169 -8.55 -0.19 8.16
CA CYS A 169 -9.90 -0.73 8.38
C CYS A 169 -10.93 -0.29 7.34
N VAL A 170 -10.50 -0.21 6.08
CA VAL A 170 -11.40 -0.31 4.93
C VAL A 170 -11.99 -1.73 4.95
N PRO A 171 -13.30 -1.93 5.16
CA PRO A 171 -13.87 -3.23 5.46
C PRO A 171 -14.18 -3.97 4.15
N MET A 172 -13.16 -4.44 3.45
CA MET A 172 -13.31 -5.09 2.15
C MET A 172 -13.66 -6.57 2.32
N SER A 173 -14.56 -7.10 1.49
CA SER A 173 -14.71 -8.57 1.38
C SER A 173 -13.49 -9.17 0.67
N ASN A 174 -13.19 -10.45 0.91
CA ASN A 174 -12.05 -11.12 0.27
C ASN A 174 -12.06 -10.99 -1.28
N PRO A 175 -13.20 -11.14 -1.99
CA PRO A 175 -13.27 -10.89 -3.43
C PRO A 175 -12.92 -9.44 -3.83
N HIS A 176 -13.22 -8.45 -2.99
CA HIS A 176 -12.87 -7.05 -3.25
C HIS A 176 -11.42 -6.73 -2.87
N HIS A 177 -10.86 -7.42 -1.87
CA HIS A 177 -9.49 -7.24 -1.42
C HIS A 177 -8.47 -7.94 -2.32
N SER A 178 -8.77 -9.14 -2.86
CA SER A 178 -7.84 -9.97 -3.63
C SER A 178 -8.38 -10.52 -4.96
N GLY A 179 -9.40 -9.90 -5.55
CA GLY A 179 -10.13 -10.43 -6.72
C GLY A 179 -9.27 -10.81 -7.94
N VAL A 180 -9.72 -11.85 -8.64
CA VAL A 180 -9.17 -12.31 -9.94
C VAL A 180 -10.17 -11.94 -11.05
N LEU A 181 -9.71 -11.30 -12.12
CA LEU A 181 -10.56 -11.01 -13.28
C LEU A 181 -11.05 -12.29 -13.96
N PRO A 182 -12.28 -12.32 -14.52
CA PRO A 182 -13.21 -11.19 -14.73
C PRO A 182 -14.27 -11.04 -13.63
N LYS A 183 -14.19 -11.80 -12.52
CA LYS A 183 -15.27 -11.87 -11.52
C LYS A 183 -15.26 -10.70 -10.52
N ALA A 184 -14.11 -10.05 -10.32
CA ALA A 184 -13.99 -8.82 -9.56
C ALA A 184 -12.71 -8.10 -10.04
N ALA A 185 -12.83 -6.82 -10.35
CA ALA A 185 -11.70 -6.00 -10.74
C ALA A 185 -11.18 -5.25 -9.50
N GLY A 186 -10.00 -5.63 -9.03
CA GLY A 186 -9.28 -4.81 -8.02
C GLY A 186 -9.09 -3.38 -8.55
N GLU A 187 -8.97 -2.39 -7.66
CA GLU A 187 -8.92 -0.95 -8.01
C GLU A 187 -7.86 -0.67 -9.10
N HIS A 188 -8.32 -0.46 -10.34
CA HIS A 188 -7.85 -1.07 -11.59
C HIS A 188 -6.43 -0.73 -12.14
N HIS A 189 -5.73 -1.78 -12.59
CA HIS A 189 -4.56 -1.82 -13.50
C HIS A 189 -3.22 -1.20 -13.05
N TYR A 190 -3.23 -0.36 -12.02
CA TYR A 190 -2.14 -0.24 -11.04
C TYR A 190 -2.84 -0.25 -9.70
N PRO A 191 -2.67 -1.28 -8.86
CA PRO A 191 -3.54 -1.46 -7.71
C PRO A 191 -3.46 -0.20 -6.87
N TRP A 192 -4.53 0.58 -6.77
CA TRP A 192 -4.73 1.31 -5.52
C TRP A 192 -4.80 0.25 -4.42
N PRO A 193 -4.09 0.41 -3.29
CA PRO A 193 -3.36 1.59 -2.80
C PRO A 193 -1.85 1.68 -3.15
N THR A 194 -1.27 0.89 -4.05
CA THR A 194 0.14 1.09 -4.48
C THR A 194 0.34 2.41 -5.24
N LYS A 195 -0.55 2.74 -6.19
CA LYS A 195 -0.45 4.00 -6.96
C LYS A 195 -0.60 5.24 -6.07
N SER A 196 -1.31 5.12 -4.96
CA SER A 196 -1.54 6.21 -4.02
C SER A 196 -0.24 6.75 -3.41
N ALA A 197 0.81 5.92 -3.36
CA ALA A 197 2.11 6.32 -2.83
C ALA A 197 2.76 7.46 -3.63
N ASP A 198 2.43 7.67 -4.91
CA ASP A 198 2.91 8.84 -5.66
C ASP A 198 2.52 10.18 -5.02
N PHE A 199 1.46 10.21 -4.21
CA PHE A 199 0.97 11.44 -3.60
C PHE A 199 1.56 11.72 -2.22
N PHE A 200 2.17 10.73 -1.55
CA PHE A 200 2.70 10.89 -0.19
C PHE A 200 4.14 10.39 0.02
N LYS A 201 4.74 9.69 -0.95
CA LYS A 201 6.14 9.26 -0.83
C LYS A 201 7.10 10.45 -0.75
N PHE A 202 8.29 10.25 -0.22
CA PHE A 202 9.39 11.19 -0.38
C PHE A 202 9.66 11.45 -1.87
N ASP A 203 9.93 12.71 -2.21
CA ASP A 203 10.13 13.12 -3.61
C ASP A 203 11.36 12.46 -4.24
N ASP A 204 12.35 12.12 -3.41
CA ASP A 204 13.60 11.48 -3.80
C ASP A 204 13.53 9.94 -3.89
N PHE A 205 12.38 9.31 -3.62
CA PHE A 205 12.18 7.87 -3.82
C PHE A 205 11.46 7.58 -5.14
N GLN A 206 11.96 6.66 -5.96
CA GLN A 206 11.30 6.27 -7.22
C GLN A 206 10.41 5.03 -7.01
N LEU A 207 9.09 5.24 -6.98
CA LEU A 207 8.07 4.18 -6.86
C LEU A 207 8.03 3.30 -8.13
N TRP A 208 8.17 3.92 -9.29
CA TRP A 208 8.09 3.26 -10.59
C TRP A 208 9.48 3.24 -11.22
N VAL A 209 10.06 2.05 -11.32
CA VAL A 209 11.41 1.87 -11.86
C VAL A 209 11.36 1.17 -13.21
N THR A 210 12.25 1.59 -14.11
CA THR A 210 12.49 0.90 -15.38
C THR A 210 13.48 -0.23 -15.15
N LEU A 211 13.08 -1.44 -15.54
CA LEU A 211 13.85 -2.66 -15.44
C LEU A 211 14.84 -2.79 -16.62
N PRO A 212 15.90 -3.62 -16.50
CA PRO A 212 16.89 -3.79 -17.58
C PRO A 212 16.32 -4.29 -18.92
N ASP A 213 15.16 -4.93 -18.90
CA ASP A 213 14.45 -5.40 -20.09
C ASP A 213 13.53 -4.33 -20.72
N GLY A 214 13.58 -3.09 -20.22
CA GLY A 214 12.76 -1.97 -20.67
C GLY A 214 11.33 -1.97 -20.13
N THR A 215 10.97 -2.92 -19.27
CA THR A 215 9.65 -2.96 -18.62
C THR A 215 9.64 -2.17 -17.31
N HIS A 216 8.48 -2.00 -16.69
CA HIS A 216 8.35 -1.21 -15.47
C HIS A 216 7.89 -2.06 -14.28
N ALA A 217 8.38 -1.71 -13.09
CA ALA A 217 7.95 -2.29 -11.83
C ALA A 217 7.58 -1.20 -10.82
N GLY A 218 6.56 -1.49 -10.02
CA GLY A 218 6.26 -0.74 -8.80
C GLY A 218 7.04 -1.36 -7.64
N VAL A 219 7.70 -0.52 -6.83
CA VAL A 219 8.54 -0.97 -5.71
C VAL A 219 8.28 -0.20 -4.42
N ALA A 220 8.50 -0.85 -3.28
CA ALA A 220 8.46 -0.22 -1.96
C ALA A 220 9.74 -0.56 -1.16
N PRO A 221 10.27 0.35 -0.33
CA PRO A 221 11.33 0.02 0.62
C PRO A 221 10.89 -1.09 1.58
N VAL A 222 11.84 -1.88 2.08
CA VAL A 222 11.54 -2.89 3.11
C VAL A 222 11.63 -2.36 4.54
N ASP A 223 12.28 -1.20 4.73
CA ASP A 223 12.47 -0.55 6.03
C ASP A 223 12.36 0.97 5.89
N ARG A 224 12.23 1.68 7.02
CA ARG A 224 12.09 3.13 7.10
C ARG A 224 13.30 3.86 6.50
N ARG A 225 13.05 5.06 5.96
CA ARG A 225 14.12 5.98 5.53
C ARG A 225 15.11 6.24 6.66
N GLY A 226 16.40 6.23 6.33
CA GLY A 226 17.50 6.40 7.29
C GLY A 226 17.94 5.12 8.03
N SER A 227 17.24 3.99 7.86
CA SER A 227 17.65 2.68 8.40
C SER A 227 18.98 2.19 7.84
N GLY A 228 19.33 2.60 6.62
CA GLY A 228 20.44 2.06 5.85
C GLY A 228 20.09 0.82 5.02
N ASP A 229 18.87 0.29 5.15
CA ASP A 229 18.39 -0.79 4.31
C ASP A 229 18.06 -0.28 2.90
N GLY A 230 18.67 -0.91 1.89
CA GLY A 230 18.48 -0.57 0.48
C GLY A 230 17.70 -1.64 -0.30
N HIS A 231 17.16 -2.67 0.36
CA HIS A 231 16.33 -3.65 -0.31
C HIS A 231 15.00 -3.01 -0.71
N VAL A 232 14.47 -3.44 -1.86
CA VAL A 232 13.14 -3.06 -2.31
C VAL A 232 12.28 -4.29 -2.53
N ARG A 233 11.04 -4.21 -2.09
CA ARG A 233 9.99 -5.17 -2.46
C ARG A 233 9.42 -4.77 -3.82
N ILE A 234 9.41 -5.69 -4.77
CA ILE A 234 8.61 -5.57 -5.99
C ILE A 234 7.15 -5.81 -5.60
N VAL A 235 6.34 -4.76 -5.69
CA VAL A 235 4.89 -4.81 -5.40
C VAL A 235 4.05 -4.98 -6.66
N HIS A 236 4.62 -4.62 -7.82
CA HIS A 236 3.97 -4.77 -9.12
C HIS A 236 5.01 -4.98 -10.23
N ALA A 237 4.74 -5.89 -11.15
CA ALA A 237 5.45 -6.05 -12.41
C ALA A 237 4.53 -6.73 -13.43
N ARG A 238 4.71 -6.43 -14.73
CA ARG A 238 3.89 -7.01 -15.81
C ARG A 238 4.12 -8.51 -15.93
N HIS A 239 3.07 -9.32 -16.00
CA HIS A 239 3.17 -10.77 -16.23
C HIS A 239 3.86 -11.10 -17.56
N GLY A 240 4.60 -12.21 -17.61
CA GLY A 240 5.37 -12.63 -18.79
C GLY A 240 6.64 -11.78 -19.02
N THR A 241 7.06 -11.06 -17.99
CA THR A 241 8.38 -10.43 -17.89
C THR A 241 9.16 -11.15 -16.78
N PRO A 242 10.50 -11.16 -16.81
CA PRO A 242 11.29 -11.78 -15.74
C PRO A 242 10.89 -11.31 -14.33
N ALA A 243 10.65 -10.01 -14.14
CA ALA A 243 10.20 -9.48 -12.84
C ALA A 243 8.76 -9.87 -12.50
N GLY A 244 7.88 -9.93 -13.49
CA GLY A 244 6.52 -10.45 -13.32
C GLY A 244 6.49 -11.92 -12.94
N ASP A 245 7.37 -12.73 -13.54
CA ASP A 245 7.47 -14.17 -13.27
C ASP A 245 8.09 -14.43 -11.90
N ILE A 246 9.09 -13.64 -11.48
CA ILE A 246 9.63 -13.65 -10.12
C ILE A 246 8.57 -13.24 -9.11
N LEU A 247 7.81 -12.17 -9.39
CA LEU A 247 6.72 -11.72 -8.52
C LEU A 247 5.66 -12.80 -8.40
N ALA A 248 5.25 -13.42 -9.53
CA ALA A 248 4.27 -14.50 -9.54
C ALA A 248 4.79 -15.75 -8.80
N GLU A 249 6.06 -16.11 -8.93
CA GLU A 249 6.67 -17.23 -8.22
C GLU A 249 6.77 -16.97 -6.71
N ALA A 250 7.22 -15.79 -6.31
CA ALA A 250 7.22 -15.37 -4.91
C ALA A 250 5.80 -15.42 -4.35
N GLN A 251 4.81 -14.97 -5.12
CA GLN A 251 3.38 -15.06 -4.78
C GLN A 251 2.89 -16.51 -4.61
N ARG A 252 3.24 -17.41 -5.54
CA ARG A 252 2.93 -18.85 -5.44
C ARG A 252 3.51 -19.47 -4.17
N ARG A 253 4.70 -19.02 -3.76
CA ARG A 253 5.41 -19.49 -2.58
C ARG A 253 5.05 -18.76 -1.28
N ARG A 254 4.11 -17.79 -1.31
CA ARG A 254 3.74 -16.95 -0.16
C ARG A 254 4.92 -16.15 0.42
N MET A 255 5.77 -15.65 -0.47
CA MET A 255 6.98 -14.87 -0.14
C MET A 255 6.92 -13.48 -0.79
N MET A 256 7.66 -12.53 -0.23
CA MET A 256 7.86 -11.23 -0.88
C MET A 256 8.93 -11.37 -1.98
N ALA A 257 8.67 -10.80 -3.16
CA ALA A 257 9.70 -10.60 -4.16
C ALA A 257 10.57 -9.41 -3.73
N VAL A 258 11.73 -9.69 -3.13
CA VAL A 258 12.65 -8.68 -2.63
C VAL A 258 13.88 -8.65 -3.53
N ALA A 259 14.20 -7.46 -4.05
CA ALA A 259 15.43 -7.22 -4.79
C ALA A 259 16.53 -6.76 -3.81
N PRO A 260 17.76 -7.29 -3.93
CA PRO A 260 18.87 -6.89 -3.08
C PRO A 260 19.31 -5.45 -3.38
N PRO A 261 20.01 -4.79 -2.46
CA PRO A 261 20.36 -3.38 -2.57
C PRO A 261 21.32 -3.07 -3.72
N ASP A 262 22.10 -4.04 -4.20
CA ASP A 262 22.98 -3.92 -5.37
C ASP A 262 22.27 -4.21 -6.70
N SER A 263 20.97 -4.52 -6.68
CA SER A 263 20.20 -4.75 -7.90
C SER A 263 19.96 -3.45 -8.68
N PRO A 264 19.85 -3.51 -10.02
CA PRO A 264 19.46 -2.36 -10.83
C PRO A 264 18.13 -1.73 -10.39
N VAL A 265 17.20 -2.56 -9.91
CA VAL A 265 15.88 -2.15 -9.40
C VAL A 265 16.02 -1.29 -8.15
N ALA A 266 16.82 -1.73 -7.17
CA ALA A 266 17.06 -0.99 -5.94
C ALA A 266 17.85 0.29 -6.18
N LEU A 267 18.88 0.23 -7.04
CA LEU A 267 19.69 1.40 -7.39
C LEU A 267 18.86 2.49 -8.09
N ALA A 268 17.94 2.10 -8.98
CA ALA A 268 17.01 3.03 -9.61
C ALA A 268 16.00 3.60 -8.61
N ALA A 269 15.46 2.76 -7.70
CA ALA A 269 14.50 3.19 -6.69
C ALA A 269 15.07 4.26 -5.75
N PHE A 270 16.34 4.11 -5.38
CA PHE A 270 17.05 4.96 -4.44
C PHE A 270 18.04 5.93 -5.09
N GLU A 271 17.98 6.15 -6.40
CA GLU A 271 19.00 6.90 -7.16
C GLU A 271 19.30 8.29 -6.55
N GLN A 272 18.27 8.98 -6.05
CA GLN A 272 18.39 10.31 -5.44
C GLN A 272 18.68 10.28 -3.93
N GLN A 273 18.66 9.09 -3.31
CA GLN A 273 18.93 8.88 -1.89
C GLN A 273 20.34 8.32 -1.62
N ILE A 274 21.06 7.89 -2.66
CA ILE A 274 22.41 7.35 -2.57
C ILE A 274 23.45 8.25 -3.21
N ARG A 275 24.74 8.00 -2.90
CA ARG A 275 25.83 8.74 -3.53
C ARG A 275 25.89 8.44 -5.03
N PRO A 276 26.15 9.43 -5.90
CA PRO A 276 26.37 9.18 -7.31
C PRO A 276 27.42 8.09 -7.54
N GLY A 277 27.11 7.11 -8.38
CA GLY A 277 27.98 5.96 -8.67
C GLY A 277 28.03 4.89 -7.58
N ALA A 278 27.16 4.94 -6.57
CA ALA A 278 27.03 3.87 -5.58
C ALA A 278 26.69 2.53 -6.25
N ARG A 279 27.34 1.46 -5.79
CA ARG A 279 27.08 0.08 -6.24
C ARG A 279 26.04 -0.65 -5.39
N SER A 280 25.50 0.03 -4.38
CA SER A 280 24.49 -0.49 -3.48
C SER A 280 23.59 0.65 -3.02
N ALA A 281 22.29 0.36 -2.94
CA ALA A 281 21.28 1.21 -2.35
C ALA A 281 21.39 1.29 -0.82
N SER A 282 22.09 0.34 -0.18
CA SER A 282 22.31 0.36 1.26
C SER A 282 23.29 1.46 1.65
N THR A 283 22.95 2.18 2.71
CA THR A 283 23.81 3.22 3.29
C THR A 283 24.13 2.87 4.74
N ARG A 284 25.23 3.40 5.29
CA ARG A 284 25.45 3.26 6.73
C ARG A 284 24.33 4.01 7.46
N PRO A 285 23.73 3.44 8.52
CA PRO A 285 22.78 4.17 9.35
C PRO A 285 23.42 5.50 9.76
N SER A 286 22.77 6.61 9.48
CA SER A 286 23.22 7.89 9.99
C SER A 286 23.00 7.87 11.50
N GLY A 287 24.04 7.60 12.27
CA GLY A 287 23.96 7.63 13.72
C GLY A 287 23.58 9.05 14.17
N ARG A 288 22.32 9.21 14.56
CA ARG A 288 21.82 10.23 15.48
C ARG A 288 20.63 9.66 16.24
#